data_AF-A0A317H574-F1
#
_entry.id   AF-A0A317H574-F1
#
_cell.length_a   1.000
_cell.length_b   1.000
_cell.length_c   1.000
_cell.angle_alpha   90.00
_cell.angle_beta   90.00
_cell.angle_gamma   90.00
#
_symmetry.space_group_name_H-M   'P 1'
#
loop_
_entity.id
_entity.type
_entity.pdbx_description
1 polymer ?
#
loop_
_entity_poly.entity_id
_entity_poly.type
_entity_poly.pdbx_seq_one_letter_code
_entity_poly.pdbx_strand_id
1 'polypeptide(L)' 'MERTELKKTLKKQIVEFLNLTSVNPDDIKDDEPLFGEGLGLDSIDSIELIVLLSREYGISIQ' A
#
# COMPACT_ATOMS: atom_id res chain seq x y z
N MET A 1 17.41 -3.98 6.04
CA MET A 1 16.63 -4.02 4.79
C MET A 1 17.00 -2.81 3.95
N GLU A 2 17.26 -3.00 2.66
CA GLU A 2 17.39 -1.87 1.73
C GLU A 2 16.02 -1.25 1.45
N ARG A 3 15.98 0.07 1.18
CA ARG A 3 14.72 0.81 0.98
C ARG A 3 13.87 0.25 -0.17
N THR A 4 14.52 -0.33 -1.18
CA THR A 4 13.88 -0.95 -2.34
C THR A 4 13.14 -2.24 -1.97
N GLU A 5 13.73 -3.06 -1.10
CA GLU A 5 13.12 -4.31 -0.64
C GLU A 5 11.90 -4.05 0.25
N LEU A 6 11.99 -3.01 1.10
CA LEU A 6 10.86 -2.56 1.90
C LEU A 6 9.69 -2.10 1.03
N LYS A 7 9.98 -1.30 -0.01
CA LYS A 7 8.95 -0.83 -0.97
C LYS A 7 8.25 -2.00 -1.67
N LYS A 8 8.99 -3.00 -2.16
CA LYS A 8 8.40 -4.19 -2.79
C LYS A 8 7.52 -4.98 -1.84
N THR A 9 8.01 -5.20 -0.63
CA THR A 9 7.28 -5.93 0.41
C THR A 9 5.99 -5.21 0.75
N LEU A 10 6.07 -3.89 0.97
CA LEU A 10 4.91 -3.07 1.28
C LEU A 10 3.89 -3.09 0.13
N LYS A 11 4.31 -2.86 -1.12
CA LYS A 11 3.42 -2.92 -2.29
C LYS A 11 2.66 -4.25 -2.37
N LYS A 12 3.37 -5.35 -2.12
CA LYS A 12 2.77 -6.69 -2.12
C LYS A 12 1.74 -6.84 -1.00
N GLN A 13 2.07 -6.41 0.21
CA GLN A 13 1.15 -6.42 1.36
C GLN A 13 -0.08 -5.56 1.10
N ILE A 14 0.08 -4.39 0.49
CA ILE A 14 -1.04 -3.50 0.14
C ILE A 14 -2.00 -4.21 -0.82
N VAL A 15 -1.47 -4.81 -1.90
CA VAL A 15 -2.29 -5.54 -2.88
C VAL A 15 -2.97 -6.75 -2.27
N GLU A 16 -2.27 -7.53 -1.45
CA GLU A 16 -2.83 -8.71 -0.77
C GLU A 16 -3.87 -8.33 0.29
N PHE A 17 -3.63 -7.26 1.06
CA PHE A 17 -4.50 -6.85 2.16
C PHE A 17 -5.76 -6.14 1.69
N LEU A 18 -5.62 -5.26 0.70
CA LEU A 18 -6.74 -4.57 0.06
C LEU A 18 -7.38 -5.40 -1.06
N ASN A 19 -6.92 -6.65 -1.24
CA ASN A 19 -7.40 -7.61 -2.22
C ASN A 19 -7.53 -7.04 -3.64
N LEU A 20 -6.54 -6.23 -4.05
CA LEU A 20 -6.52 -5.52 -5.32
C LEU A 20 -6.19 -6.47 -6.47
N THR A 21 -7.15 -7.31 -6.83
CA THR A 21 -6.97 -8.37 -7.84
C THR A 21 -6.73 -7.82 -9.25
N SER A 22 -7.01 -6.54 -9.50
CA SER A 22 -6.69 -5.84 -10.76
C SER A 22 -5.33 -5.12 -10.75
N VAL A 23 -4.63 -5.05 -9.61
CA VAL A 23 -3.39 -4.29 -9.49
C VAL A 23 -2.25 -5.23 -9.17
N ASN A 24 -1.19 -5.19 -10.00
CA ASN A 24 0.03 -5.93 -9.70
C ASN A 24 0.95 -5.08 -8.81
N PRO A 25 1.51 -5.64 -7.72
CA PRO A 25 2.35 -4.88 -6.79
C PRO A 25 3.67 -4.40 -7.42
N ASP A 26 4.12 -5.06 -8.50
CA ASP A 26 5.31 -4.65 -9.25
C ASP A 26 5.02 -3.48 -10.22
N ASP A 27 3.75 -3.24 -10.57
CA ASP A 27 3.32 -2.16 -11.47
C ASP A 27 3.17 -0.81 -10.72
N ILE A 28 2.94 -0.87 -9.41
CA ILE A 28 2.83 0.30 -8.53
C ILE A 28 4.14 1.07 -8.57
N LYS A 29 4.14 2.31 -9.07
CA LYS A 29 5.35 3.16 -9.03
C LYS A 29 5.51 3.79 -7.66
N ASP A 30 6.75 4.16 -7.34
CA ASP A 30 7.08 4.78 -6.05
C ASP A 30 6.50 6.20 -5.90
N ASP A 31 6.27 6.87 -7.01
CA ASP A 31 5.76 8.24 -7.10
C ASP A 31 4.26 8.28 -7.47
N GLU A 32 3.61 7.12 -7.58
CA GLU A 32 2.19 7.04 -7.95
C GLU A 32 1.31 7.18 -6.71
N PRO A 33 0.26 8.01 -6.77
CA PRO A 33 -0.65 8.17 -5.64
C PRO A 33 -1.38 6.86 -5.35
N LEU A 34 -1.39 6.43 -4.08
CA LEU A 34 -2.14 5.25 -3.68
C LEU A 34 -3.66 5.51 -3.68
N PHE A 35 -4.08 6.75 -3.40
CA PHE A 35 -5.49 7.14 -3.30
C PHE A 35 -6.00 7.78 -4.57
N GLY A 36 -7.26 7.50 -4.94
CA GLY A 36 -7.89 8.11 -6.11
C GLY A 36 -7.32 7.60 -7.44
N GLU A 37 -6.82 8.48 -8.31
CA GLU A 37 -6.47 8.16 -9.71
C GLU A 37 -5.29 7.18 -9.91
N GLY A 38 -4.50 6.88 -8.89
CA GLY A 38 -3.43 5.88 -9.02
C GLY A 38 -3.92 4.47 -8.70
N LEU A 39 -3.72 4.01 -7.47
CA LEU A 39 -4.10 2.65 -7.07
C LEU A 39 -5.61 2.42 -6.94
N GLY A 40 -6.43 3.47 -7.04
CA GLY A 40 -7.88 3.36 -6.93
C GLY A 40 -8.38 3.17 -5.51
N LEU A 41 -7.58 3.44 -4.47
CA LEU A 41 -8.03 3.25 -3.09
C LEU A 41 -9.11 4.25 -2.71
N ASP A 42 -10.21 3.72 -2.18
CA ASP A 42 -11.31 4.50 -1.64
C ASP A 42 -11.02 4.94 -0.19
N SER A 43 -11.90 5.78 0.35
CA SER A 43 -11.78 6.28 1.73
C SER A 43 -11.74 5.16 2.78
N ILE A 44 -12.31 3.99 2.48
CA ILE A 44 -12.31 2.82 3.36
C ILE A 44 -10.95 2.11 3.31
N ASP A 45 -10.46 1.83 2.09
CA ASP A 45 -9.16 1.18 1.88
C ASP A 45 -8.01 1.98 2.50
N SER A 46 -8.15 3.30 2.50
CA SER A 46 -7.20 4.21 3.14
C SER A 46 -7.01 3.92 4.62
N ILE A 47 -8.12 3.65 5.33
CA ILE A 47 -8.08 3.33 6.75
C ILE A 47 -7.46 1.95 6.96
N GLU A 48 -7.83 0.96 6.15
CA GLU A 48 -7.26 -0.40 6.22
C GLU A 48 -5.74 -0.40 5.96
N LEU A 49 -5.29 0.39 4.99
CA LEU A 49 -3.87 0.59 4.72
C LEU A 49 -3.13 1.19 5.92
N ILE A 50 -3.68 2.24 6.54
CA ILE A 50 -3.09 2.88 7.72
C ILE A 50 -3.05 1.89 8.90
N VAL A 51 -4.09 1.09 9.09
CA VAL A 51 -4.13 0.05 10.13
C VAL A 51 -3.09 -1.04 9.88
N LEU A 52 -2.91 -1.47 8.64
CA LEU A 52 -1.84 -2.41 8.26
C LEU A 52 -0.47 -1.82 8.59
N LEU A 53 -0.21 -0.59 8.18
CA LEU A 53 1.05 0.11 8.47
C LEU A 53 1.30 0.27 9.97
N SER A 54 0.25 0.57 10.74
CA SER A 54 0.34 0.69 12.19
C SER A 54 0.57 -0.65 12.88
N ARG A 55 0.03 -1.76 12.35
CA ARG A 55 0.18 -3.09 12.96
C ARG A 55 1.49 -3.77 12.57
N GLU A 56 1.89 -3.70 11.31
CA GLU A 56 3.10 -4.35 10.81
C GLU A 56 4.37 -3.53 11.05
N TYR A 57 4.27 -2.21 10.92
CA TYR A 57 5.43 -1.32 11.00
C TYR A 57 5.40 -0.37 12.20
N GLY A 58 4.30 -0.33 12.96
CA GLY A 58 4.15 0.62 14.07
C GLY A 58 4.02 2.08 13.61
N ILE A 59 3.70 2.32 12.34
CA ILE A 59 3.65 3.66 11.74
C ILE A 59 2.23 4.22 11.84
N SER A 60 2.07 5.42 12.38
CA SER A 60 0.81 6.17 12.35
C SER A 60 0.91 7.33 11.36
N ILE A 61 -0.03 7.41 10.41
CA ILE A 61 -0.16 8.52 9.46
C ILE A 61 -1.23 9.47 10.03
N GLN A 62 -0.88 10.75 10.21
CA GLN A 62 -1.76 11.83 10.68
C GLN A 62 -2.02 12.86 9.60
#